data_AF-A0A353DIN2-F1
#
_entry.id   AF-A0A353DIN2-F1
#
_cell.length_a   1.000
_cell.length_b   1.000
_cell.length_c   1.000
_cell.angle_alpha   90.00
_cell.angle_beta   90.00
_cell.angle_gamma   90.00
#
_symmetry.space_group_name_H-M   'P 1'
#
loop_
_entity.id
_entity.type
_entity.pdbx_description
1 polymer ?
#
loop_
_entity_poly.entity_id
_entity_poly.type
_entity_poly.pdbx_seq_one_letter_code
_entity_poly.pdbx_strand_id
1 'polypeptide(L)'
;MKFTSICAIPFAFASLIFAHEGHDHASGVGNVITSATVTGPEGHQFVTAPGWGSLPKGKNIGPLHGDLAVVKSGNVYVSLESKAGIAVFDQHGKFIKTLKLGLQQLHSLIAIEENGKEFLWGAQVKQNRAVKVDLEGGIVSTLPNEKTGDLEGGIGGLTEVLVGPKGHIYFFMGYGSKKIHKLKPDGTLVK
;
A
#
# COMPACT_ATOMS: atom_id res chain seq x y z
N MET A 1 58.02 36.55 -7.39
CA MET A 1 57.11 35.41 -7.65
C MET A 1 55.80 35.67 -6.93
N LYS A 2 54.70 35.89 -7.66
CA LYS A 2 53.35 36.05 -7.09
C LYS A 2 52.65 34.69 -7.18
N PHE A 3 52.26 34.11 -6.05
CA PHE A 3 51.43 32.91 -6.01
C PHE A 3 49.96 33.33 -5.97
N THR A 4 49.23 33.10 -7.06
CA THR A 4 47.77 33.17 -7.10
C THR A 4 47.19 31.88 -6.52
N SER A 5 46.55 31.96 -5.36
CA SER A 5 45.71 30.87 -4.84
C SER A 5 44.44 30.75 -5.67
N ILE A 6 44.25 29.61 -6.31
CA ILE A 6 42.98 29.24 -6.96
C ILE A 6 42.14 28.53 -5.90
N CYS A 7 41.06 29.18 -5.46
CA CYS A 7 40.06 28.58 -4.58
C CYS A 7 39.15 27.68 -5.43
N ALA A 8 39.32 26.36 -5.32
CA ALA A 8 38.42 25.40 -5.96
C ALA A 8 37.13 25.31 -5.15
N ILE A 9 36.03 25.83 -5.69
CA ILE A 9 34.69 25.65 -5.12
C ILE A 9 34.19 24.27 -5.56
N PRO A 10 33.98 23.30 -4.64
CA PRO A 10 33.42 22.03 -5.03
C PRO A 10 31.94 22.24 -5.35
N PHE A 11 31.57 22.09 -6.62
CA PHE A 11 30.17 21.92 -7.02
C PHE A 11 29.70 20.56 -6.50
N ALA A 12 29.01 20.56 -5.36
CA ALA A 12 28.22 19.41 -4.93
C ALA A 12 27.05 19.28 -5.92
N PHE A 13 27.12 18.30 -6.82
CA PHE A 13 25.95 17.82 -7.53
C PHE A 13 25.03 17.16 -6.49
N ALA A 14 24.00 17.89 -6.06
CA ALA A 14 22.87 17.27 -5.38
C ALA A 14 22.18 16.37 -6.41
N SER A 15 22.29 15.06 -6.24
CA SER A 15 21.44 14.11 -6.94
C SER A 15 19.99 14.44 -6.60
N LEU A 16 19.18 14.70 -7.62
CA LEU A 16 17.73 14.75 -7.48
C LEU A 16 17.28 13.39 -6.95
N ILE A 17 16.87 13.32 -5.69
CA ILE A 17 16.22 12.13 -5.14
C ILE A 17 14.78 12.19 -5.63
N PHE A 18 14.50 11.48 -6.72
CA PHE A 18 13.12 11.17 -7.12
C PHE A 18 12.61 10.06 -6.19
N ALA A 19 11.60 10.36 -5.37
CA ALA A 19 11.08 9.44 -4.36
C ALA A 19 10.31 8.23 -4.95
N HIS A 20 10.16 8.12 -6.26
CA HIS A 20 9.62 6.94 -6.94
C HIS A 20 9.97 6.98 -8.42
N GLU A 21 11.12 6.43 -8.82
CA GLU A 21 11.38 6.19 -10.24
C GLU A 21 10.46 5.07 -10.73
N GLY A 22 9.70 5.35 -11.78
CA GLY A 22 8.98 4.34 -12.55
C GLY A 22 9.98 3.42 -13.25
N HIS A 23 10.47 2.42 -12.53
CA HIS A 23 11.27 1.35 -13.11
C HIS A 23 10.33 0.46 -13.91
N ASP A 24 10.79 0.01 -15.09
CA ASP A 24 10.16 -1.11 -15.78
C ASP A 24 10.18 -2.31 -14.84
N HIS A 25 9.02 -2.64 -14.27
CA HIS A 25 8.87 -3.88 -13.54
C HIS A 25 9.10 -5.01 -14.54
N ALA A 26 10.14 -5.82 -14.31
CA ALA A 26 10.44 -6.98 -15.13
C ALA A 26 9.15 -7.79 -15.36
N SER A 27 8.80 -8.02 -16.62
CA SER A 27 7.64 -8.83 -16.98
C SER A 27 7.97 -10.30 -16.74
N GLY A 28 7.22 -10.96 -15.85
CA GLY A 28 7.40 -12.39 -15.58
C GLY A 28 7.00 -12.83 -14.17
N VAL A 29 7.11 -14.14 -13.93
CA VAL A 29 7.10 -14.71 -12.57
C VAL A 29 8.53 -14.64 -12.07
N GLY A 30 8.81 -13.82 -11.06
CA GLY A 30 10.11 -13.86 -10.38
C GLY A 30 10.36 -15.25 -9.78
N ASN A 31 11.61 -15.66 -9.69
CA ASN A 31 11.95 -16.93 -9.03
C ASN A 31 11.48 -16.90 -7.57
N VAL A 32 10.92 -18.02 -7.09
CA VAL A 32 10.70 -18.20 -5.66
C VAL A 32 12.06 -18.17 -4.97
N ILE A 33 12.21 -17.28 -3.99
CA ILE A 33 13.40 -17.25 -3.14
C ILE A 33 13.40 -18.52 -2.29
N THR A 34 14.33 -19.43 -2.53
CA THR A 34 14.40 -20.75 -1.86
C THR A 34 15.52 -20.85 -0.83
N SER A 35 16.41 -19.86 -0.77
CA SER A 35 17.47 -19.76 0.24
C SER A 35 17.29 -18.51 1.11
N ALA A 36 17.67 -18.64 2.38
CA ALA A 36 17.75 -17.49 3.27
C ALA A 36 18.92 -16.60 2.85
N THR A 37 18.64 -15.32 2.63
CA THR A 37 19.63 -14.31 2.26
C THR A 37 19.59 -13.22 3.32
N VAL A 38 20.76 -12.90 3.88
CA VAL A 38 20.92 -11.82 4.85
C VAL A 38 21.28 -10.54 4.11
N THR A 39 20.64 -9.43 4.49
CA THR A 39 20.95 -8.08 4.02
C THR A 39 20.97 -7.10 5.19
N GLY A 40 21.63 -5.96 5.02
CA GLY A 40 21.76 -4.91 6.04
C GLY A 40 23.06 -4.97 6.84
N PRO A 41 23.42 -3.87 7.53
CA PRO A 41 24.65 -3.76 8.32
C PRO A 41 24.53 -4.52 9.64
N GLU A 42 25.66 -4.68 10.34
CA GLU A 42 25.71 -5.24 11.69
C GLU A 42 24.74 -4.49 12.63
N GLY A 43 23.99 -5.24 13.45
CA GLY A 43 22.94 -4.71 14.34
C GLY A 43 21.61 -4.39 13.66
N HIS A 44 21.53 -4.38 12.33
CA HIS A 44 20.29 -4.13 11.56
C HIS A 44 20.20 -5.07 10.35
N GLN A 45 20.28 -6.37 10.61
CA GLN A 45 20.20 -7.41 9.58
C GLN A 45 18.77 -7.89 9.36
N PHE A 46 18.42 -8.12 8.11
CA PHE A 46 17.15 -8.70 7.67
C PHE A 46 17.44 -10.00 6.94
N VAL A 47 16.63 -11.02 7.18
CA VAL A 47 16.75 -12.33 6.52
C VAL A 47 15.49 -12.56 5.71
N THR A 48 15.64 -12.96 4.44
CA THR A 48 14.50 -13.38 3.62
C THR A 48 13.82 -14.59 4.25
N ALA A 49 12.48 -14.68 4.12
CA ALA A 49 11.71 -15.87 4.47
C ALA A 49 11.57 -16.78 3.23
N PRO A 50 12.37 -17.86 3.10
CA PRO A 50 12.38 -18.64 1.87
C PRO A 50 11.05 -19.34 1.64
N GLY A 51 10.58 -19.34 0.39
CA GLY A 51 9.32 -19.96 0.00
C GLY A 51 8.06 -19.17 0.38
N TRP A 52 8.17 -18.09 1.16
CA TRP A 52 7.01 -17.28 1.54
C TRP A 52 6.40 -16.61 0.30
N GLY A 53 5.08 -16.68 0.16
CA GLY A 53 4.37 -16.11 -0.99
C GLY A 53 4.40 -16.99 -2.25
N SER A 54 4.94 -18.21 -2.16
CA SER A 54 4.99 -19.14 -3.29
C SER A 54 3.59 -19.54 -3.73
N LEU A 55 3.37 -19.49 -5.04
CA LEU A 55 2.09 -19.87 -5.63
C LEU A 55 2.10 -21.32 -6.11
N PRO A 56 0.97 -22.04 -5.97
CA PRO A 56 0.86 -23.40 -6.49
C PRO A 56 1.19 -23.43 -7.99
N LYS A 57 2.04 -24.39 -8.38
CA LYS A 57 2.47 -24.62 -9.77
C LYS A 57 3.16 -23.42 -10.44
N GLY A 58 3.74 -22.51 -9.67
CA GLY A 58 4.46 -21.34 -10.21
C GLY A 58 3.56 -20.36 -10.96
N LYS A 59 2.25 -20.34 -10.64
CA LYS A 59 1.30 -19.41 -11.26
C LYS A 59 1.69 -17.96 -10.98
N ASN A 60 1.52 -17.07 -11.96
CA ASN A 60 1.60 -15.62 -11.76
C ASN A 60 0.24 -15.05 -11.31
N ILE A 61 0.19 -14.26 -10.23
CA ILE A 61 -1.02 -13.52 -9.80
C ILE A 61 -1.02 -12.04 -10.23
N GLY A 62 0.01 -11.65 -10.98
CA GLY A 62 0.23 -10.29 -11.49
C GLY A 62 1.06 -9.42 -10.55
N PRO A 63 1.31 -8.16 -10.94
CA PRO A 63 2.03 -7.21 -10.12
C PRO A 63 1.33 -6.96 -8.78
N LEU A 64 2.15 -6.84 -7.75
CA LEU A 64 1.75 -6.36 -6.43
C LEU A 64 2.03 -4.86 -6.43
N HIS A 65 0.98 -4.03 -6.53
CA HIS A 65 1.11 -2.58 -6.43
C HIS A 65 0.14 -2.09 -5.36
N GLY A 66 0.70 -1.43 -4.36
CA GLY A 66 0.00 -0.94 -3.20
C GLY A 66 0.63 -1.43 -1.91
N ASP A 67 -0.09 -2.28 -1.19
CA ASP A 67 0.18 -2.57 0.21
C ASP A 67 -0.33 -3.95 0.64
N LEU A 68 -0.03 -4.34 1.88
CA LEU A 68 -0.51 -5.54 2.52
C LEU A 68 -1.05 -5.26 3.93
N ALA A 69 -1.99 -6.09 4.37
CA ALA A 69 -2.55 -6.04 5.72
C ALA A 69 -2.44 -7.41 6.39
N VAL A 70 -2.13 -7.41 7.69
CA VAL A 70 -2.12 -8.61 8.53
C VAL A 70 -3.32 -8.54 9.47
N VAL A 71 -4.17 -9.57 9.43
CA VAL A 71 -5.31 -9.70 10.35
C VAL A 71 -4.91 -10.48 11.61
N LYS A 72 -5.75 -10.50 12.65
CA LYS A 72 -5.47 -11.16 13.94
C LYS A 72 -5.10 -12.63 13.83
N SER A 73 -5.62 -13.35 12.83
CA SER A 73 -5.26 -14.75 12.60
C SER A 73 -3.84 -14.96 12.08
N GLY A 74 -3.12 -13.87 11.74
CA GLY A 74 -1.83 -13.90 11.07
C GLY A 74 -1.92 -14.05 9.56
N ASN A 75 -3.13 -14.17 8.99
CA ASN A 75 -3.29 -14.19 7.54
C ASN A 75 -2.89 -12.83 6.95
N VAL A 76 -2.25 -12.87 5.79
CA VAL A 76 -1.74 -11.69 5.07
C VAL A 76 -2.55 -11.48 3.81
N TYR A 77 -3.11 -10.29 3.67
CA TYR A 77 -3.90 -9.84 2.52
C TYR A 77 -3.04 -8.89 1.70
N VAL A 78 -2.86 -9.17 0.43
CA VAL A 78 -1.95 -8.43 -0.45
C VAL A 78 -2.73 -7.88 -1.64
N SER A 79 -2.66 -6.57 -1.86
CA SER A 79 -3.29 -5.91 -3.01
C SER A 79 -2.64 -6.34 -4.33
N LEU A 80 -3.46 -6.62 -5.33
CA LEU A 80 -3.05 -6.99 -6.68
C LEU A 80 -3.48 -5.92 -7.69
N GLU A 81 -2.67 -5.72 -8.71
CA GLU A 81 -3.09 -4.96 -9.90
C GLU A 81 -4.05 -5.75 -10.80
N SER A 82 -3.99 -7.08 -10.73
CA SER A 82 -4.80 -7.95 -11.56
C SER A 82 -6.26 -7.94 -11.11
N LYS A 83 -7.16 -8.40 -11.98
CA LYS A 83 -8.60 -8.53 -11.69
C LYS A 83 -8.91 -9.50 -10.54
N ALA A 84 -7.91 -10.23 -10.04
CA ALA A 84 -8.04 -11.06 -8.85
C ALA A 84 -8.13 -10.25 -7.55
N GLY A 85 -7.83 -8.94 -7.57
CA GLY A 85 -8.12 -8.01 -6.48
C GLY A 85 -7.12 -8.08 -5.33
N ILE A 86 -7.32 -9.06 -4.45
CA ILE A 86 -6.47 -9.29 -3.27
C ILE A 86 -6.05 -10.76 -3.21
N ALA A 87 -4.79 -11.06 -2.94
CA ALA A 87 -4.33 -12.40 -2.59
C ALA A 87 -4.28 -12.58 -1.07
N VAL A 88 -4.63 -13.77 -0.60
CA VAL A 88 -4.61 -14.12 0.82
C VAL A 88 -3.61 -15.24 1.05
N PHE A 89 -2.70 -15.04 2.00
CA PHE A 89 -1.73 -16.00 2.47
C PHE A 89 -1.94 -16.29 3.96
N ASP A 90 -1.56 -17.47 4.43
CA ASP A 90 -1.43 -17.69 5.87
C ASP A 90 -0.16 -17.02 6.43
N GLN A 91 0.00 -17.05 7.76
CA GLN A 91 1.18 -16.51 8.44
C GLN A 91 2.52 -17.12 7.99
N HIS A 92 2.49 -18.31 7.37
CA HIS A 92 3.67 -19.00 6.83
C HIS A 92 3.90 -18.72 5.34
N GLY A 93 3.06 -17.90 4.72
CA GLY A 93 3.17 -17.50 3.32
C GLY A 93 2.60 -18.51 2.35
N LYS A 94 1.80 -19.47 2.81
CA LYS A 94 1.09 -20.38 1.92
C LYS A 94 -0.13 -19.66 1.34
N PHE A 95 -0.24 -19.68 0.01
CA PHE A 95 -1.41 -19.13 -0.68
C PHE A 95 -2.70 -19.87 -0.26
N ILE A 96 -3.72 -19.09 0.12
CA ILE A 96 -5.04 -19.58 0.51
C ILE A 96 -6.03 -19.38 -0.65
N LYS A 97 -6.26 -18.12 -1.04
CA LYS A 97 -7.29 -17.72 -2.01
C LYS A 97 -7.01 -16.32 -2.59
N THR A 98 -7.81 -15.92 -3.57
CA THR A 98 -7.92 -14.52 -4.02
C THR A 98 -9.33 -13.99 -3.76
N LEU A 99 -9.45 -12.68 -3.49
CA LEU A 99 -10.73 -12.01 -3.27
C LEU A 99 -11.12 -11.09 -4.44
N LYS A 100 -12.26 -11.42 -5.05
CA LYS A 100 -13.18 -10.68 -5.94
C LYS A 100 -12.66 -9.59 -6.90
N LEU A 101 -13.39 -9.50 -8.02
CA LEU A 101 -13.45 -8.35 -8.93
C LEU A 101 -13.87 -7.05 -8.22
N GLY A 102 -13.22 -5.93 -8.58
CA GLY A 102 -13.54 -4.59 -8.10
C GLY A 102 -12.61 -4.08 -7.00
N LEU A 103 -11.76 -4.95 -6.45
CA LEU A 103 -10.76 -4.64 -5.41
C LEU A 103 -9.33 -4.54 -5.95
N GLN A 104 -9.15 -4.47 -7.27
CA GLN A 104 -7.82 -4.30 -7.85
C GLN A 104 -7.24 -2.91 -7.58
N GLN A 105 -5.91 -2.81 -7.56
CA GLN A 105 -5.16 -1.55 -7.45
C GLN A 105 -5.48 -0.75 -6.19
N LEU A 106 -5.60 -1.44 -5.05
CA LEU A 106 -5.63 -0.79 -3.74
C LEU A 106 -4.20 -0.32 -3.44
N HIS A 107 -3.96 0.99 -3.44
CA HIS A 107 -2.64 1.58 -3.19
C HIS A 107 -2.25 1.51 -1.71
N SER A 108 -3.22 1.40 -0.82
CA SER A 108 -3.05 1.14 0.60
C SER A 108 -4.02 0.06 1.05
N LEU A 109 -3.65 -0.66 2.11
CA LEU A 109 -4.48 -1.70 2.68
C LEU A 109 -4.20 -1.82 4.18
N ILE A 110 -5.19 -1.52 5.00
CA ILE A 110 -5.09 -1.66 6.46
C ILE A 110 -6.15 -2.61 7.00
N ALA A 111 -5.78 -3.41 7.99
CA ALA A 111 -6.73 -4.18 8.78
C ALA A 111 -7.25 -3.32 9.94
N ILE A 112 -8.55 -3.38 10.18
CA ILE A 112 -9.21 -2.71 11.30
C ILE A 112 -10.17 -3.66 11.99
N GLU A 113 -10.52 -3.34 13.23
CA GLU A 113 -11.56 -4.03 13.99
C GLU A 113 -12.66 -3.05 14.37
N GLU A 114 -13.90 -3.46 14.14
CA GLU A 114 -15.09 -2.74 14.58
C GLU A 114 -16.07 -3.71 15.24
N ASN A 115 -16.45 -3.42 16.48
CA ASN A 115 -17.40 -4.23 17.25
C ASN A 115 -17.04 -5.73 17.29
N GLY A 116 -15.75 -6.05 17.43
CA GLY A 116 -15.26 -7.43 17.49
C GLY A 116 -15.12 -8.13 16.12
N LYS A 117 -15.37 -7.44 15.00
CA LYS A 117 -15.23 -7.98 13.64
C LYS A 117 -14.14 -7.26 12.87
N GLU A 118 -13.33 -8.04 12.14
CA GLU A 118 -12.25 -7.53 11.31
C GLU A 118 -12.71 -7.15 9.89
N PHE A 119 -12.13 -6.08 9.37
CA PHE A 119 -12.34 -5.57 8.03
C PHE A 119 -11.03 -5.08 7.45
N LEU A 120 -10.99 -4.89 6.13
CA LEU A 120 -9.91 -4.18 5.47
C LEU A 120 -10.44 -2.84 4.93
N TRP A 121 -9.63 -1.79 5.05
CA TRP A 121 -9.81 -0.55 4.28
C TRP A 121 -8.69 -0.45 3.26
N GLY A 122 -9.00 0.06 2.07
CA GLY A 122 -7.96 0.42 1.11
C GLY A 122 -8.36 1.57 0.19
N ALA A 123 -7.34 2.24 -0.34
CA ALA A 123 -7.48 3.36 -1.26
C ALA A 123 -7.36 2.92 -2.72
N GLN A 124 -8.32 3.27 -3.56
CA GLN A 124 -8.28 3.07 -5.00
C GLN A 124 -8.08 4.40 -5.71
N VAL A 125 -6.81 4.73 -5.98
CA VAL A 125 -6.38 6.01 -6.60
C VAL A 125 -7.13 6.28 -7.90
N LYS A 126 -7.17 5.30 -8.82
CA LYS A 126 -7.78 5.47 -10.15
C LYS A 126 -9.31 5.59 -10.10
N GLN A 127 -9.93 5.06 -9.05
CA GLN A 127 -11.36 5.09 -8.83
C GLN A 127 -11.77 6.23 -7.88
N ASN A 128 -10.81 7.01 -7.37
CA ASN A 128 -11.02 8.10 -6.43
C ASN A 128 -11.92 7.70 -5.24
N ARG A 129 -11.66 6.53 -4.65
CA ARG A 129 -12.47 6.02 -3.54
C ARG A 129 -11.66 5.23 -2.53
N ALA A 130 -12.08 5.28 -1.27
CA ALA A 130 -11.73 4.30 -0.25
C ALA A 130 -12.82 3.22 -0.20
N VAL A 131 -12.43 1.95 -0.04
CA VAL A 131 -13.37 0.84 0.13
C VAL A 131 -13.10 0.10 1.42
N LYS A 132 -14.17 -0.17 2.17
CA LYS A 132 -14.15 -1.10 3.30
C LYS A 132 -14.68 -2.44 2.83
N VAL A 133 -13.94 -3.51 3.12
CA VAL A 133 -14.32 -4.87 2.78
C VAL A 133 -14.26 -5.79 3.97
N ASP A 134 -15.12 -6.80 4.00
CA ASP A 134 -14.93 -7.93 4.91
C ASP A 134 -13.79 -8.85 4.42
N LEU A 135 -13.39 -9.79 5.27
CA LEU A 135 -12.30 -10.74 5.00
C LEU A 135 -12.62 -11.76 3.90
N GLU A 136 -13.86 -11.76 3.39
CA GLU A 136 -14.34 -12.57 2.27
C GLU A 136 -14.47 -11.76 0.96
N GLY A 137 -14.11 -10.47 0.99
CA GLY A 137 -14.11 -9.58 -0.18
C GLY A 137 -15.46 -8.92 -0.48
N GLY A 138 -16.42 -8.98 0.44
CA GLY A 138 -17.66 -8.23 0.38
C GLY A 138 -17.41 -6.75 0.66
N ILE A 139 -17.81 -5.85 -0.25
CA ILE A 139 -17.75 -4.40 -0.01
C ILE A 139 -18.84 -4.03 1.01
N VAL A 140 -18.40 -3.47 2.13
CA VAL A 140 -19.24 -3.04 3.26
C VAL A 140 -19.51 -1.53 3.19
N SER A 141 -18.54 -0.75 2.74
CA SER A 141 -18.65 0.71 2.62
C SER A 141 -17.75 1.24 1.52
N THR A 142 -18.11 2.41 0.98
CA THR A 142 -17.31 3.17 0.03
C THR A 142 -17.36 4.63 0.42
N LEU A 143 -16.21 5.29 0.39
CA LEU A 143 -16.06 6.72 0.63
C LEU A 143 -15.28 7.37 -0.53
N PRO A 144 -15.48 8.65 -0.87
CA PRO A 144 -16.47 9.55 -0.28
C PRO A 144 -17.91 9.09 -0.55
N ASN A 145 -18.84 9.53 0.28
CA ASN A 145 -20.28 9.28 0.15
C ASN A 145 -21.06 10.61 0.16
N GLU A 146 -22.39 10.55 0.18
CA GLU A 146 -23.27 11.71 0.17
C GLU A 146 -23.07 12.67 1.37
N LYS A 147 -22.46 12.19 2.46
CA LYS A 147 -22.19 13.00 3.66
C LYS A 147 -20.81 13.64 3.67
N THR A 148 -19.87 13.16 2.84
CA THR A 148 -18.49 13.63 2.87
C THR A 148 -18.38 15.11 2.56
N GLY A 149 -19.23 15.64 1.69
CA GLY A 149 -19.15 17.01 1.21
C GLY A 149 -17.85 17.25 0.42
N ASP A 150 -17.54 18.52 0.20
CA ASP A 150 -16.42 18.90 -0.65
C ASP A 150 -15.07 18.76 0.07
N LEU A 151 -14.21 17.90 -0.48
CA LEU A 151 -12.82 17.82 -0.07
C LEU A 151 -12.03 18.94 -0.74
N GLU A 152 -11.37 19.77 0.05
CA GLU A 152 -10.52 20.85 -0.49
C GLU A 152 -9.41 20.27 -1.39
N GLY A 153 -9.36 20.69 -2.65
CA GLY A 153 -8.42 20.13 -3.64
C GLY A 153 -8.86 18.80 -4.26
N GLY A 154 -10.05 18.30 -3.90
CA GLY A 154 -10.69 17.13 -4.51
C GLY A 154 -10.21 15.78 -3.99
N ILE A 155 -10.89 14.72 -4.42
CA ILE A 155 -10.60 13.32 -4.08
C ILE A 155 -9.54 12.67 -4.99
N GLY A 156 -9.05 13.40 -5.99
CA GLY A 156 -8.00 12.92 -6.88
C GLY A 156 -6.70 12.65 -6.12
N GLY A 157 -6.12 11.45 -6.30
CA GLY A 157 -4.82 11.10 -5.71
C GLY A 157 -4.89 10.53 -4.28
N LEU A 158 -6.01 9.93 -3.89
CA LEU A 158 -6.14 9.21 -2.61
C LEU A 158 -5.23 7.97 -2.62
N THR A 159 -4.10 8.05 -1.93
CA THR A 159 -3.08 6.97 -1.90
C THR A 159 -3.15 6.14 -0.62
N GLU A 160 -3.49 6.77 0.51
CA GLU A 160 -3.52 6.13 1.83
C GLU A 160 -4.84 6.40 2.53
N VAL A 161 -5.36 5.38 3.24
CA VAL A 161 -6.50 5.51 4.15
C VAL A 161 -6.12 4.92 5.51
N LEU A 162 -6.19 5.74 6.55
CA LEU A 162 -6.01 5.29 7.94
C LEU A 162 -7.29 5.44 8.75
N VAL A 163 -7.49 4.56 9.74
CA VAL A 163 -8.59 4.66 10.70
C VAL A 163 -8.03 4.82 12.10
N GLY A 164 -8.40 5.92 12.77
CA GLY A 164 -7.99 6.18 14.15
C GLY A 164 -8.84 5.43 15.18
N PRO A 165 -8.41 5.41 16.47
CA PRO A 165 -9.08 4.61 17.53
C PRO A 165 -10.57 4.95 17.77
N LYS A 166 -11.01 6.15 17.38
CA LYS A 166 -12.42 6.59 17.47
C LYS A 166 -13.19 6.41 16.15
N GLY A 167 -12.70 5.55 15.25
CA GLY A 167 -13.28 5.30 13.94
C GLY A 167 -13.20 6.48 12.96
N HIS A 168 -12.46 7.55 13.28
CA HIS A 168 -12.24 8.63 12.32
C HIS A 168 -11.35 8.14 11.20
N ILE A 169 -11.67 8.54 9.98
CA ILE A 169 -11.01 8.06 8.76
C ILE A 169 -10.17 9.19 8.20
N TYR A 170 -8.96 8.89 7.74
CA TYR A 170 -7.99 9.86 7.25
C TYR A 170 -7.64 9.54 5.81
N PHE A 171 -7.90 10.48 4.91
CA PHE A 171 -7.60 10.39 3.48
C PHE A 171 -6.31 11.15 3.20
N PHE A 172 -5.27 10.48 2.70
CA PHE A 172 -4.03 11.12 2.29
C PHE A 172 -3.96 11.26 0.78
N MET A 173 -3.78 12.50 0.32
CA MET A 173 -3.84 12.86 -1.10
C MET A 173 -2.43 12.97 -1.70
N GLY A 174 -1.74 11.84 -1.88
CA GLY A 174 -0.31 11.79 -2.24
C GLY A 174 0.05 12.29 -3.65
N TYR A 175 -0.78 11.97 -4.65
CA TYR A 175 -0.60 12.45 -6.04
C TYR A 175 -1.53 13.61 -6.41
N GLY A 176 -2.28 14.10 -5.41
CA GLY A 176 -3.31 15.12 -5.60
C GLY A 176 -2.98 16.39 -4.83
N SER A 177 -3.90 16.78 -3.97
CA SER A 177 -3.87 18.05 -3.25
C SER A 177 -2.77 18.17 -2.18
N LYS A 178 -2.05 17.07 -1.86
CA LYS A 178 -1.05 17.01 -0.77
C LYS A 178 -1.65 17.35 0.60
N LYS A 179 -2.95 17.08 0.77
CA LYS A 179 -3.69 17.28 2.02
C LYS A 179 -3.99 15.94 2.69
N ILE A 180 -4.31 16.04 3.97
CA ILE A 180 -4.93 14.96 4.73
C ILE A 180 -6.32 15.43 5.13
N HIS A 181 -7.36 14.73 4.68
CA HIS A 181 -8.74 15.00 5.10
C HIS A 181 -9.14 14.06 6.20
N LYS A 182 -9.73 14.59 7.27
CA LYS A 182 -10.26 13.80 8.38
C LYS A 182 -11.77 13.70 8.25
N LEU A 183 -12.30 12.48 8.30
CA LEU A 183 -13.71 12.18 8.24
C LEU A 183 -14.16 11.56 9.58
N LYS A 184 -15.41 11.79 9.95
CA LYS A 184 -16.11 11.03 11.00
C LYS A 184 -16.34 9.59 10.51
N PRO A 185 -16.65 8.64 11.42
CA PRO A 185 -16.92 7.24 11.04
C PRO A 185 -18.01 7.06 9.97
N ASP A 186 -18.96 8.00 9.88
CA ASP A 186 -20.04 7.95 8.88
C ASP A 186 -19.67 8.58 7.53
N GLY A 187 -18.42 9.04 7.37
CA GLY A 187 -17.91 9.66 6.16
C GLY A 187 -17.99 11.19 6.13
N THR A 188 -18.63 11.83 7.12
CA THR A 188 -18.77 13.30 7.17
C THR A 188 -17.40 13.97 7.35
N LEU A 189 -17.05 14.96 6.51
CA LEU A 189 -15.82 15.73 6.67
C LEU A 189 -15.80 16.50 8.00
N VAL A 190 -14.67 16.39 8.70
CA VAL A 190 -14.34 17.22 9.85
C VAL A 190 -13.67 18.49 9.34
N LYS A 191 -14.33 19.62 9.52
CA LYS A 191 -13.80 20.96 9.21
C LYS A 191 -12.99 21.50 10.38
#